data_AF-A0AA40MLA1-F1
#
_entry.id   AF-A0AA40MLA1-F1
#
_cell.length_a   1.000
_cell.length_b   1.000
_cell.length_c   1.000
_cell.angle_alpha   90.00
_cell.angle_beta   90.00
_cell.angle_gamma   90.00
#
_symmetry.space_group_name_H-M   'P 1'
#
loop_
_entity.id
_entity.type
_entity.pdbx_description
1 polymer ?
#
loop_
_entity_poly.entity_id
_entity_poly.type
_entity_poly.pdbx_seq_one_letter_code
_entity_poly.pdbx_strand_id
1 'polypeptide(L)'
;HLSQHPGGFVLTRDRLDELVPIEPAAMEDRQVIEWDKDDIDLLGFMKVDVLALGMLSCMRRAFEFMENDRGLTLDLATIPAEDPATYAMIRKADTLGVFQIESRAQMASIPLMAPRTFYDLVIQVAIVRPGPI
;
A
#
# COMPACT_ATOMS: atom_id res chain seq x y z
N HIS A 1 6.28 23.49 12.68
CA HIS A 1 7.00 22.21 12.56
C HIS A 1 6.83 21.72 11.14
N LEU A 2 7.91 21.69 10.37
CA LEU A 2 7.94 21.02 9.06
C LEU A 2 7.74 19.52 9.33
N SER A 3 6.63 18.96 8.85
CA SER A 3 6.35 17.53 8.99
C SER A 3 7.09 16.81 7.87
N GLN A 4 7.78 15.72 8.20
CA GLN A 4 8.45 14.88 7.21
C GLN A 4 7.39 14.18 6.33
N HIS A 5 7.61 14.11 5.02
CA HIS A 5 6.79 13.29 4.12
C HIS A 5 7.17 11.82 4.32
N PRO A 6 6.30 10.96 4.88
CA PRO A 6 6.63 9.56 5.10
C PRO A 6 6.91 8.87 3.76
N GLY A 7 8.14 8.35 3.60
CA GLY A 7 8.56 7.63 2.40
C GLY A 7 8.93 8.50 1.20
N GLY A 8 8.94 9.83 1.29
CA GLY A 8 9.33 10.69 0.17
C GLY A 8 10.85 10.82 0.06
N PHE A 9 11.41 10.54 -1.11
CA PHE A 9 12.82 10.69 -1.43
C PHE A 9 13.01 11.58 -2.65
N VAL A 10 14.06 12.40 -2.60
CA VAL A 10 14.49 13.24 -3.72
C VAL A 10 15.82 12.72 -4.23
N LEU A 11 15.93 12.57 -5.55
CA LEU A 11 17.14 12.15 -6.23
C LEU A 11 17.59 13.25 -7.19
N THR A 12 18.85 13.64 -7.05
CA THR A 12 19.53 14.62 -7.90
C THR A 12 20.71 13.98 -8.60
N ARG A 13 21.08 14.52 -9.76
CA ARG A 13 22.29 14.08 -10.49
C ARG A 13 23.56 14.52 -9.76
N ASP A 14 23.55 15.77 -9.30
CA ASP A 14 24.65 16.39 -8.58
C ASP A 14 24.39 16.34 -7.07
N ARG A 15 25.37 16.78 -6.30
CA ARG A 15 25.33 16.81 -4.84
C ARG A 15 24.18 17.67 -4.32
N LEU A 16 23.32 17.08 -3.50
CA LEU A 16 22.11 17.73 -2.98
C LEU A 16 22.46 18.93 -2.06
N ASP A 17 23.57 18.86 -1.33
CA ASP A 17 24.05 19.92 -0.43
C ASP A 17 24.63 21.14 -1.15
N GLU A 18 24.86 21.05 -2.47
CA GLU A 18 25.20 22.20 -3.31
C GLU A 18 23.95 22.92 -3.85
N LEU A 19 22.77 22.30 -3.72
CA LEU A 19 21.51 22.75 -4.30
C LEU A 19 20.54 23.28 -3.23
N VAL A 20 20.44 22.58 -2.10
CA VAL A 20 19.51 22.90 -1.01
C VAL A 20 20.15 22.60 0.35
N PRO A 21 19.86 23.40 1.39
CA PRO A 21 20.23 23.06 2.76
C PRO A 21 19.68 21.69 3.16
N ILE A 22 20.54 20.88 3.79
CA ILE A 22 20.21 19.57 4.33
C ILE A 22 20.32 19.63 5.85
N GLU A 23 19.29 19.20 6.56
CA GLU A 23 19.28 19.13 8.02
C GLU A 23 19.04 17.68 8.50
N PRO A 24 19.57 17.31 9.68
CA PRO A 24 19.21 16.06 10.33
C PRO A 24 17.71 16.00 10.61
N ALA A 25 17.08 14.88 10.29
CA ALA A 25 15.68 14.66 10.62
C ALA A 25 15.50 14.35 12.12
N ALA A 26 14.25 14.32 12.59
CA ALA A 26 13.94 13.93 13.96
C ALA A 26 14.24 12.43 14.26
N MET A 27 14.33 11.59 13.22
CA MET A 27 14.73 10.19 13.35
C MET A 27 16.24 10.05 13.15
N GLU A 28 16.86 9.18 13.94
CA GLU A 28 18.29 8.86 13.80
C GLU A 28 18.62 8.36 12.38
N ASP A 29 19.81 8.71 11.90
CA ASP A 29 20.33 8.35 10.57
C ASP A 29 19.46 8.79 9.37
N ARG A 30 18.65 9.84 9.55
CA ARG A 30 17.83 10.43 8.49
C ARG A 30 18.22 11.90 8.28
N GLN A 31 18.16 12.31 7.02
CA GLN A 31 18.35 13.70 6.59
C GLN A 31 17.11 14.16 5.81
N VAL A 32 16.80 15.44 5.93
CA VAL A 32 15.72 16.09 5.18
C VAL A 32 16.24 17.36 4.53
N ILE A 33 15.56 17.78 3.47
CA ILE A 33 15.77 19.06 2.79
C ILE A 33 14.66 20.03 3.18
N GLU A 34 14.94 21.33 3.12
CA GLU A 34 13.96 22.35 3.50
C GLU A 34 12.83 22.54 2.48
N TRP A 35 13.04 22.12 1.22
CA TRP A 35 12.05 22.23 0.16
C TRP A 35 10.87 21.27 0.34
N ASP A 36 9.68 21.78 0.04
CA ASP A 36 8.48 20.97 0.05
C ASP A 36 8.25 20.27 -1.31
N LYS A 37 7.12 19.56 -1.43
CA LYS A 37 6.80 18.82 -2.66
C LYS A 37 6.67 19.74 -3.87
N ASP A 38 6.06 20.92 -3.70
CA ASP A 38 5.76 21.82 -4.81
C ASP A 38 7.04 22.49 -5.32
N ASP A 39 7.98 22.80 -4.42
CA ASP A 39 9.33 23.27 -4.78
C ASP A 39 10.10 22.22 -5.61
N ILE A 40 10.06 20.96 -5.18
CA ILE A 40 10.74 19.84 -5.87
C ILE A 40 10.14 19.60 -7.26
N ASP A 41 8.81 19.64 -7.37
CA ASP A 41 8.11 19.49 -8.64
C ASP A 41 8.41 20.69 -9.58
N LEU A 42 8.45 21.92 -9.05
CA LEU A 42 8.76 23.13 -9.82
C LEU A 42 10.20 23.12 -10.38
N LEU A 43 11.15 22.63 -9.59
CA LEU A 43 12.56 22.52 -9.98
C LEU A 43 12.84 21.32 -10.90
N GLY A 44 11.84 20.48 -11.15
CA GLY A 44 11.95 19.31 -12.03
C GLY A 44 12.85 18.21 -11.45
N PHE A 45 12.93 18.11 -10.13
CA PHE A 45 13.73 17.10 -9.46
C PHE A 45 13.01 15.74 -9.46
N MET A 46 13.80 14.66 -9.46
CA MET A 46 13.22 13.31 -9.40
C MET A 46 12.73 13.02 -7.99
N LYS A 47 11.43 12.78 -7.86
CA LYS A 47 10.79 12.30 -6.63
C LYS A 47 10.51 10.81 -6.71
N VAL A 48 10.81 10.08 -5.64
CA VAL A 48 10.44 8.67 -5.47
C VAL A 48 9.76 8.48 -4.11
N ASP A 49 8.59 7.85 -4.11
CA ASP A 49 7.89 7.47 -2.88
C ASP A 49 8.14 5.99 -2.55
N VAL A 50 8.89 5.74 -1.47
CA VAL A 50 9.13 4.40 -0.91
C VAL A 50 8.19 4.21 0.29
N LEU A 51 7.02 3.65 0.01
CA LEU A 51 5.97 3.46 1.00
C LEU A 51 6.09 2.11 1.70
N ALA A 52 6.09 2.13 3.03
CA ALA A 52 5.99 0.92 3.84
C ALA A 52 4.53 0.51 3.99
N LEU A 53 4.13 -0.59 3.36
CA LEU A 53 2.78 -1.13 3.48
C LEU A 53 2.76 -2.33 4.43
N GLY A 54 2.13 -2.17 5.60
CA GLY A 54 2.08 -3.20 6.65
C GLY A 54 1.53 -4.54 6.16
N MET A 55 0.60 -4.52 5.20
CA MET A 55 0.04 -5.73 4.61
C MET A 55 1.04 -6.55 3.79
N LEU A 56 2.06 -5.92 3.18
CA LEU A 56 3.14 -6.67 2.53
C LEU A 56 3.94 -7.48 3.56
N SER A 57 4.16 -6.91 4.75
CA SER A 57 4.82 -7.62 5.86
C SER A 57 3.94 -8.75 6.42
N CYS A 58 2.62 -8.52 6.51
CA CYS A 58 1.65 -9.55 6.91
C CYS A 58 1.66 -10.73 5.93
N MET A 59 1.59 -10.46 4.63
CA MET A 59 1.63 -11.50 3.60
C MET A 59 2.94 -12.30 3.62
N ARG A 60 4.09 -11.63 3.79
CA ARG A 60 5.38 -12.33 3.92
C ARG A 60 5.36 -13.35 5.05
N ARG A 61 4.89 -12.95 6.23
CA ARG A 61 4.76 -13.85 7.40
C ARG A 61 3.76 -14.98 7.15
N ALA A 62 2.67 -14.71 6.45
CA ALA A 62 1.69 -15.74 6.09
C ALA A 62 2.30 -16.81 5.16
N PHE A 63 3.11 -16.41 4.17
CA PHE A 63 3.85 -17.34 3.33
C PHE A 63 4.87 -18.15 4.14
N GLU A 64 5.64 -17.50 5.02
CA GLU A 64 6.58 -18.17 5.93
C GLU A 64 5.86 -19.21 6.81
N PHE A 65 4.66 -18.92 7.31
CA PHE A 65 3.87 -19.89 8.09
C PHE A 65 3.35 -21.06 7.26
N MET A 66 2.89 -20.82 6.02
CA MET A 66 2.44 -21.90 5.14
C MET A 66 3.57 -22.85 4.76
N GLU A 67 4.78 -22.32 4.55
CA GLU A 67 5.96 -23.13 4.27
C GLU A 67 6.34 -23.98 5.49
N ASN A 68 6.44 -23.36 6.68
CA ASN A 68 6.87 -24.05 7.90
C ASN A 68 5.85 -25.10 8.39
N ASP A 69 4.55 -24.78 8.35
CA ASP A 69 3.52 -25.64 8.94
C ASP A 69 2.97 -26.67 7.94
N ARG A 70 2.98 -26.36 6.64
CA ARG A 70 2.33 -27.17 5.60
C ARG A 70 3.25 -27.59 4.46
N GLY A 71 4.50 -27.13 4.44
CA GLY A 71 5.44 -27.39 3.32
C GLY A 71 4.99 -26.76 2.00
N LEU A 72 4.14 -25.73 2.05
CA LEU A 72 3.62 -25.05 0.87
C LEU A 72 4.42 -23.76 0.62
N THR A 73 5.33 -23.82 -0.36
CA THR A 73 6.08 -22.64 -0.81
C THR A 73 5.27 -21.88 -1.84
N LEU A 74 4.71 -20.74 -1.43
CA LEU A 74 3.97 -19.81 -2.27
C LEU A 74 4.53 -18.40 -2.11
N ASP A 75 4.34 -17.58 -3.14
CA ASP A 75 4.64 -16.16 -3.14
C ASP A 75 3.57 -15.39 -3.94
N LEU A 76 3.77 -14.08 -4.11
CA LEU A 76 2.82 -13.24 -4.87
C LEU A 76 2.71 -13.62 -6.35
N ALA A 77 3.72 -14.27 -6.92
CA ALA A 77 3.74 -14.67 -8.32
C ALA A 77 3.12 -16.08 -8.55
N THR A 78 3.14 -16.92 -7.51
CA THR A 78 2.76 -18.34 -7.58
C THR A 78 1.44 -18.66 -6.87
N ILE A 79 0.91 -17.74 -6.06
CA ILE A 79 -0.41 -17.90 -5.45
C ILE A 79 -1.48 -18.14 -6.53
N PRO A 80 -2.33 -19.19 -6.41
CA PRO A 80 -3.36 -19.47 -7.39
C PRO A 80 -4.31 -18.28 -7.56
N ALA A 81 -4.45 -17.82 -8.81
CA ALA A 81 -5.45 -16.82 -9.15
C ALA A 81 -6.86 -17.44 -9.11
N GLU A 82 -7.85 -16.58 -8.87
CA GLU A 82 -9.26 -16.91 -9.03
C GLU A 82 -9.78 -18.05 -8.12
N ASP A 83 -9.26 -18.17 -6.89
CA ASP A 83 -9.70 -19.18 -5.93
C ASP A 83 -11.20 -19.03 -5.54
N PRO A 84 -12.06 -20.02 -5.84
CA PRO A 84 -13.48 -19.94 -5.54
C PRO A 84 -13.81 -19.81 -4.05
N ALA A 85 -12.98 -20.39 -3.17
CA ALA A 85 -13.18 -20.34 -1.72
C ALA A 85 -12.96 -18.93 -1.18
N THR A 86 -11.94 -18.23 -1.67
CA THR A 86 -11.65 -16.83 -1.37
C THR A 86 -12.83 -15.94 -1.73
N TYR A 87 -13.38 -16.05 -2.95
CA TYR A 87 -14.56 -15.26 -3.31
C TYR A 87 -15.82 -15.65 -2.53
N ALA A 88 -15.97 -16.93 -2.15
CA ALA A 88 -17.10 -17.35 -1.33
C ALA A 88 -17.06 -16.75 0.09
N MET A 89 -15.87 -16.65 0.69
CA MET A 89 -15.64 -15.95 1.95
C MET A 89 -15.95 -14.46 1.81
N ILE A 90 -15.42 -13.82 0.77
CA ILE A 90 -15.67 -12.40 0.49
C ILE A 90 -17.17 -12.11 0.33
N ARG A 91 -17.90 -12.89 -0.48
CA ARG A 91 -19.35 -12.69 -0.70
C ARG A 91 -20.20 -12.81 0.57
N LYS A 92 -19.69 -13.47 1.61
CA LYS A 92 -20.34 -13.54 2.93
C LYS A 92 -20.03 -12.31 3.81
N ALA A 93 -19.30 -11.34 3.27
CA ALA A 93 -18.74 -10.20 3.99
C ALA A 93 -17.80 -10.59 5.14
N ASP A 94 -17.25 -11.80 5.13
CA ASP A 94 -16.30 -12.29 6.13
C ASP A 94 -14.89 -11.76 5.82
N THR A 95 -14.73 -10.44 5.91
CA THR A 95 -13.59 -9.69 5.37
C THR A 95 -12.81 -8.93 6.44
N LEU A 96 -13.02 -9.28 7.71
CA LEU A 96 -12.24 -8.73 8.82
C LEU A 96 -10.75 -9.07 8.61
N GLY A 97 -9.87 -8.06 8.66
CA GLY A 97 -8.45 -8.22 8.35
C GLY A 97 -8.11 -8.41 6.86
N VAL A 98 -9.08 -8.30 5.94
CA VAL A 98 -8.83 -8.37 4.50
C VAL A 98 -8.62 -6.97 3.94
N PHE A 99 -7.42 -6.72 3.41
CA PHE A 99 -6.99 -5.40 2.96
C PHE A 99 -7.97 -4.77 1.95
N GLN A 100 -8.20 -3.45 2.09
CA GLN A 100 -9.12 -2.62 1.30
C GLN A 100 -10.63 -2.91 1.43
N ILE A 101 -11.04 -4.11 1.82
CA ILE A 101 -12.46 -4.52 1.86
C ILE A 101 -13.01 -4.78 3.27
N GLU A 102 -12.25 -4.46 4.31
CA GLU A 102 -12.65 -4.62 5.72
C GLU A 102 -13.65 -3.56 6.24
N SER A 103 -13.77 -2.40 5.60
CA SER A 103 -14.57 -1.30 6.15
C SER A 103 -16.06 -1.64 6.19
N ARG A 104 -16.81 -1.04 7.10
CA ARG A 104 -18.27 -1.24 7.20
C ARG A 104 -19.02 -0.99 5.88
N ALA A 105 -18.62 0.04 5.15
CA ALA A 105 -19.22 0.36 3.85
C ALA A 105 -18.91 -0.74 2.82
N GLN A 106 -17.68 -1.26 2.82
CA GLN A 106 -17.28 -2.38 1.98
C GLN A 106 -18.09 -3.63 2.34
N MET A 107 -18.06 -4.06 3.60
CA MET A 107 -18.79 -5.22 4.10
C MET A 107 -20.29 -5.18 3.81
N ALA A 108 -20.92 -4.00 3.84
CA ALA A 108 -22.34 -3.84 3.49
C ALA A 108 -22.62 -3.97 1.98
N SER A 109 -21.69 -3.53 1.14
CA SER A 109 -21.84 -3.54 -0.33
C SER A 109 -21.48 -4.88 -0.98
N ILE A 110 -20.53 -5.63 -0.42
CA ILE A 110 -20.00 -6.86 -1.01
C ILE A 110 -21.09 -7.92 -1.25
N PRO A 111 -22.02 -8.20 -0.32
CA PRO A 111 -23.09 -9.18 -0.55
C PRO A 111 -24.03 -8.79 -1.70
N LEU A 112 -24.18 -7.49 -1.97
CA LEU A 112 -25.05 -6.98 -3.05
C LEU A 112 -24.38 -7.15 -4.42
N MET A 113 -23.08 -6.86 -4.51
CA MET A 113 -22.32 -6.99 -5.76
C MET A 113 -21.89 -8.43 -6.05
N ALA A 114 -21.74 -9.24 -4.99
CA ALA A 114 -21.44 -10.67 -5.04
C ALA A 114 -20.28 -11.03 -6.01
N PRO A 115 -19.07 -10.45 -5.84
CA PRO A 115 -17.96 -10.63 -6.77
C PRO A 115 -17.59 -12.10 -6.96
N ARG A 116 -17.29 -12.48 -8.20
CA ARG A 116 -16.90 -13.85 -8.58
C ARG A 116 -15.53 -13.92 -9.24
N THR A 117 -15.02 -12.79 -9.69
CA THR A 117 -13.71 -12.65 -10.31
C THR A 117 -12.90 -11.55 -9.66
N PHE A 118 -11.59 -11.51 -9.93
CA PHE A 118 -10.76 -10.38 -9.52
C PHE A 118 -11.25 -9.06 -10.12
N TYR A 119 -11.75 -9.07 -11.36
CA TYR A 119 -12.27 -7.86 -11.99
C TYR A 119 -13.51 -7.30 -11.28
N ASP A 120 -14.40 -8.17 -10.79
CA ASP A 120 -15.55 -7.74 -9.98
C ASP A 120 -15.11 -7.07 -8.67
N LEU A 121 -14.06 -7.60 -8.03
CA LEU A 121 -13.47 -6.99 -6.83
C LEU A 121 -12.88 -5.60 -7.13
N VAL A 122 -12.16 -5.46 -8.25
CA VAL A 122 -11.64 -4.15 -8.68
C VAL A 122 -12.78 -3.15 -8.84
N ILE A 123 -13.88 -3.53 -9.50
CA ILE A 123 -15.06 -2.67 -9.65
C ILE A 123 -15.66 -2.33 -8.28
N GLN A 124 -15.84 -3.31 -7.41
CA GLN A 124 -16.46 -3.15 -6.10
C GLN A 124 -15.68 -2.16 -5.22
N VAL A 125 -14.36 -2.34 -5.12
CA VAL A 125 -13.46 -1.43 -4.39
C VAL A 125 -13.48 -0.04 -5.04
N ALA A 126 -13.50 0.02 -6.37
CA ALA A 126 -13.53 1.26 -7.11
C ALA A 126 -14.87 2.01 -7.04
N ILE A 127 -15.98 1.39 -6.65
CA ILE A 127 -17.25 2.10 -6.46
C ILE A 127 -17.33 2.64 -5.02
N VAL A 128 -16.89 1.85 -4.04
CA VAL A 128 -16.90 2.22 -2.63
C VAL A 128 -15.61 2.97 -2.29
N ARG A 129 -15.49 4.18 -2.85
CA ARG A 129 -14.47 5.15 -2.45
C ARG A 129 -15.10 6.18 -1.52
N PRO A 130 -14.37 6.71 -0.52
CA PRO A 130 -14.79 7.93 0.15
C PRO A 130 -14.76 9.08 -0.86
N GLY A 131 -15.89 9.33 -1.52
CA GLY A 131 -16.20 10.67 -2.06
C GLY A 131 -16.68 11.57 -0.92
N PRO A 132 -16.69 12.89 -1.07
CA PRO A 132 -17.40 13.76 -0.14
C PRO A 132 -18.88 13.36 -0.19
N ILE A 133 -19.37 12.70 0.87
CA ILE A 133 -20.79 12.62 1.19
C ILE A 133 -21.11 13.86 2.01
#